data_AF-A0A2M8JQW7-F1
#
_entry.id   AF-A0A2M8JQW7-F1
#
_cell.length_a   1.000
_cell.length_b   1.000
_cell.length_c   1.000
_cell.angle_alpha   90.00
_cell.angle_beta   90.00
_cell.angle_gamma   90.00
#
_symmetry.space_group_name_H-M   'P 1'
#
loop_
_entity.id
_entity.type
_entity.pdbx_description
1 polymer ?
#
loop_
_entity_poly.entity_id
_entity_poly.type
_entity_poly.pdbx_seq_one_letter_code
_entity_poly.pdbx_strand_id
1 'polypeptide(L)'
;MKIFILIFLLNSATELTYKDSFGNEFLIENSQKLPKGIGFEFLKSNLNSKHFIENFTRKPYNYKFNIIEVQKKSKNKYELKVQITPQIKDKKDIEETLKYQNPAYYILRTKKTNKKVEIESVKYVRMEI
;
A
#
# COMPACT_ATOMS: atom_id res chain seq x y z
N MET A 1 -40.43 -28.69 -3.97
CA MET A 1 -39.49 -28.59 -5.12
C MET A 1 -39.60 -27.17 -5.66
N LYS A 2 -38.59 -26.32 -5.85
CA LYS A 2 -37.14 -26.32 -5.66
C LYS A 2 -36.81 -24.97 -5.01
N ILE A 3 -36.00 -24.94 -3.96
CA ILE A 3 -35.42 -23.69 -3.46
C ILE A 3 -34.21 -23.43 -4.35
N PHE A 4 -34.30 -22.41 -5.21
CA PHE A 4 -33.13 -21.87 -5.89
C PHE A 4 -32.36 -21.04 -4.87
N ILE A 5 -31.32 -21.62 -4.29
CA ILE A 5 -30.31 -20.84 -3.57
C ILE A 5 -29.45 -20.17 -4.66
N LEU A 6 -29.70 -18.89 -4.87
CA LEU A 6 -28.86 -18.04 -5.70
C LEU A 6 -27.56 -17.78 -4.91
N ILE A 7 -26.49 -18.46 -5.28
CA ILE A 7 -25.15 -18.21 -4.75
C ILE A 7 -24.65 -16.92 -5.40
N PHE A 8 -24.80 -15.79 -4.71
CA PHE A 8 -24.09 -14.56 -5.04
C PHE A 8 -22.61 -14.75 -4.70
N LEU A 9 -21.81 -15.16 -5.68
CA LEU A 9 -20.35 -14.99 -5.65
C LEU A 9 -20.04 -13.50 -5.86
N LEU A 10 -20.17 -12.71 -4.80
CA LEU A 10 -19.61 -11.36 -4.72
C LEU A 10 -18.10 -11.47 -4.54
N ASN A 11 -17.37 -11.68 -5.63
CA ASN A 11 -15.94 -11.34 -5.70
C ASN A 11 -15.80 -9.81 -5.77
N SER A 12 -16.22 -9.12 -4.71
CA SER A 12 -16.00 -7.68 -4.59
C SER A 12 -14.56 -7.46 -4.17
N ALA A 13 -13.64 -7.40 -5.14
CA ALA A 13 -12.33 -6.79 -4.91
C ALA A 13 -12.58 -5.37 -4.40
N THR A 14 -12.50 -5.20 -3.08
CA THR A 14 -12.81 -3.93 -2.42
C THR A 14 -11.55 -3.11 -2.46
N GLU A 15 -11.37 -2.36 -3.54
CA GLU A 15 -10.32 -1.36 -3.64
C GLU A 15 -10.66 -0.23 -2.68
N LEU A 16 -9.71 0.14 -1.83
CA LEU A 16 -9.86 1.25 -0.90
C LEU A 16 -8.76 2.26 -1.13
N THR A 17 -9.16 3.52 -1.27
CA THR A 17 -8.26 4.63 -1.59
C THR A 17 -8.27 5.69 -0.50
N TYR A 18 -7.12 6.30 -0.22
CA TYR A 18 -7.03 7.53 0.58
C TYR A 18 -5.92 8.44 0.06
N LYS A 19 -5.99 9.74 0.39
CA LYS A 19 -4.90 10.69 0.13
C LYS A 19 -4.18 11.02 1.43
N ASP A 20 -2.85 11.12 1.38
CA ASP A 20 -2.05 11.57 2.51
C ASP A 20 -1.99 13.11 2.58
N SER A 21 -1.35 13.63 3.64
CA SER A 21 -1.16 15.07 3.85
C SER A 21 -0.31 15.77 2.78
N PHE A 22 0.44 15.02 1.97
CA PHE A 22 1.29 15.54 0.91
C PHE A 22 0.60 15.46 -0.46
N GLY A 23 -0.63 14.94 -0.53
CA GLY A 23 -1.41 14.82 -1.75
C GLY A 23 -1.11 13.56 -2.56
N ASN A 24 -0.35 12.60 -2.01
CA ASN A 24 -0.16 11.29 -2.61
C ASN A 24 -1.42 10.44 -2.50
N GLU A 25 -1.65 9.59 -3.49
CA GLU A 25 -2.76 8.66 -3.51
C GLU A 25 -2.29 7.28 -3.05
N PHE A 26 -2.99 6.69 -2.10
CA PHE A 26 -2.79 5.31 -1.68
C PHE A 26 -3.98 4.49 -2.13
N LEU A 27 -3.70 3.38 -2.80
CA LEU A 27 -4.69 2.37 -3.19
C LEU A 27 -4.28 1.04 -2.57
N ILE A 28 -5.21 0.35 -1.92
CA ILE A 28 -4.99 -0.98 -1.37
C ILE A 28 -5.87 -1.95 -2.15
N GLU A 29 -5.23 -2.80 -2.95
CA GLU A 29 -5.91 -3.87 -3.68
C GLU A 29 -6.31 -4.98 -2.71
N ASN A 30 -7.40 -5.68 -3.05
CA ASN A 30 -7.84 -6.88 -2.35
C ASN A 30 -7.88 -6.71 -0.81
N SER A 31 -8.44 -5.60 -0.32
CA SER A 31 -8.45 -5.27 1.11
C SER A 31 -9.07 -6.37 2.01
N GLN A 32 -9.87 -7.26 1.44
CA GLN A 32 -10.43 -8.46 2.09
C GLN A 32 -9.38 -9.54 2.42
N LYS A 33 -8.26 -9.59 1.70
CA LYS A 33 -7.16 -10.56 1.88
C LYS A 33 -6.06 -10.04 2.82
N LEU A 34 -6.26 -8.90 3.45
CA LEU A 34 -5.28 -8.33 4.36
C LEU A 34 -5.07 -9.23 5.60
N PRO A 35 -3.83 -9.37 6.11
CA PRO A 35 -3.55 -10.16 7.31
C PRO A 35 -4.31 -9.66 8.53
N LYS A 36 -4.78 -10.59 9.37
CA LYS A 36 -5.46 -10.25 10.64
C LYS A 36 -4.62 -9.28 11.47
N GLY A 37 -5.22 -8.15 11.85
CA GLY A 37 -4.59 -7.08 12.63
C GLY A 37 -3.96 -5.95 11.81
N ILE A 38 -3.86 -6.09 10.49
CA ILE A 38 -3.46 -5.01 9.56
C ILE A 38 -4.60 -4.83 8.56
N GLY A 39 -5.65 -4.10 8.97
CA GLY A 39 -6.76 -3.75 8.08
C GLY A 39 -6.54 -2.40 7.37
N PHE A 40 -7.49 -2.01 6.52
CA PHE A 40 -7.46 -0.72 5.83
C PHE A 40 -7.27 0.47 6.78
N GLU A 41 -8.09 0.56 7.83
CA GLU A 41 -7.99 1.66 8.81
C GLU A 41 -6.63 1.69 9.53
N PHE A 42 -6.03 0.53 9.78
CA PHE A 42 -4.66 0.45 10.32
C PHE A 42 -3.65 1.02 9.34
N LEU A 43 -3.70 0.58 8.07
CA LEU A 43 -2.78 1.05 7.03
C LEU A 43 -2.95 2.56 6.79
N LYS A 44 -4.19 3.03 6.61
CA LYS A 44 -4.52 4.45 6.44
C LYS A 44 -4.00 5.30 7.60
N SER A 45 -4.26 4.90 8.85
CA SER A 45 -3.84 5.68 10.02
C SER A 45 -2.33 5.70 10.25
N ASN A 46 -1.61 4.62 9.90
CA ASN A 46 -0.20 4.49 10.21
C ASN A 46 0.74 4.79 9.04
N LEU A 47 0.27 4.69 7.80
CA LEU A 47 1.03 5.04 6.59
C LEU A 47 0.80 6.47 6.15
N ASN A 48 -0.25 7.14 6.63
CA ASN A 48 -0.37 8.59 6.49
C ASN A 48 0.86 9.23 7.13
N SER A 49 1.71 9.89 6.33
CA SER A 49 3.04 10.44 6.68
C SER A 49 4.24 9.47 6.74
N LYS A 50 4.11 8.18 6.45
CA LYS A 50 5.27 7.26 6.38
C LYS A 50 5.75 7.09 4.94
N HIS A 51 7.03 7.37 4.73
CA HIS A 51 7.60 7.47 3.38
C HIS A 51 7.94 6.08 2.81
N PHE A 52 7.31 5.74 1.68
CA PHE A 52 7.70 4.61 0.84
C PHE A 52 8.90 4.94 -0.05
N ILE A 53 9.12 6.22 -0.35
CA ILE A 53 10.27 6.66 -1.15
C ILE A 53 11.22 7.38 -0.20
N GLU A 54 12.47 6.93 -0.10
CA GLU A 54 13.52 7.73 0.54
C GLU A 54 13.67 9.03 -0.26
N ASN A 55 13.59 10.18 0.41
CA ASN A 55 13.66 11.54 -0.16
C ASN A 55 12.36 12.12 -0.76
N PHE A 56 11.25 12.10 0.00
CA PHE A 56 10.04 12.86 -0.33
C PHE A 56 10.20 14.39 -0.36
N THR A 57 11.38 14.89 -0.01
CA THR A 57 11.71 16.29 -0.08
C THR A 57 11.96 16.71 -1.53
N ARG A 58 10.99 17.44 -2.10
CA ARG A 58 11.15 18.39 -3.24
C ARG A 58 11.00 17.84 -4.68
N LYS A 59 10.02 16.99 -4.96
CA LYS A 59 9.60 16.73 -6.36
C LYS A 59 8.32 17.51 -6.70
N PRO A 60 8.14 18.01 -7.94
CA PRO A 60 7.00 18.84 -8.33
C PRO A 60 5.70 18.05 -8.57
N TYR A 61 5.72 16.73 -8.40
CA TYR A 61 4.59 15.83 -8.62
C TYR A 61 4.34 14.92 -7.42
N ASN A 62 3.10 14.47 -7.31
CA ASN A 62 2.67 13.50 -6.31
C ASN A 62 2.87 12.08 -6.83
N TYR A 63 2.70 11.09 -5.96
CA TYR A 63 2.81 9.68 -6.31
C TYR A 63 1.52 8.94 -5.99
N LYS A 64 1.24 7.90 -6.78
CA LYS A 64 0.28 6.86 -6.44
C LYS A 64 1.03 5.63 -5.93
N PHE A 65 0.69 5.20 -4.72
CA PHE A 65 1.17 3.98 -4.07
C PHE A 65 0.06 2.95 -4.11
N ASN A 66 0.20 1.97 -5.00
CA ASN A 66 -0.72 0.85 -5.08
C ASN A 66 -0.15 -0.35 -4.31
N ILE A 67 -0.70 -0.62 -3.13
CA ILE A 67 -0.36 -1.77 -2.29
C ILE A 67 -1.11 -2.98 -2.85
N ILE A 68 -0.40 -3.75 -3.67
CA ILE A 68 -0.90 -4.94 -4.37
C ILE A 68 -1.08 -6.11 -3.39
N GLU A 69 -0.12 -6.26 -2.48
CA GLU A 69 -0.09 -7.41 -1.58
C GLU A 69 0.50 -7.04 -0.21
N VAL A 70 -0.06 -7.63 0.85
CA VAL A 70 0.47 -7.55 2.21
C VAL A 70 0.62 -8.96 2.78
N GLN A 71 1.86 -9.41 2.96
CA GLN A 71 2.17 -10.73 3.50
C GLN A 71 2.74 -10.63 4.92
N LYS A 72 2.23 -11.43 5.85
CA LYS A 72 2.83 -11.57 7.18
C LYS A 72 4.07 -12.47 7.11
N LYS A 73 5.23 -11.96 7.53
CA LYS A 73 6.49 -12.72 7.58
C LYS A 73 6.83 -13.18 9.00
N SER A 74 6.49 -12.39 10.01
CA SER A 74 6.62 -12.77 11.41
C SER A 74 5.60 -12.05 12.29
N LYS A 75 5.67 -12.22 13.62
CA LYS A 75 4.75 -11.59 14.59
C LYS A 75 4.66 -10.06 14.41
N ASN A 76 5.76 -9.42 14.07
CA ASN A 76 5.89 -7.96 14.00
C ASN A 76 6.47 -7.46 12.67
N LYS A 77 6.46 -8.30 11.63
CA LYS A 77 7.06 -8.00 10.33
C LYS A 77 6.12 -8.42 9.21
N TYR A 78 5.86 -7.48 8.31
CA TYR A 78 5.03 -7.65 7.14
C TYR A 78 5.81 -7.20 5.91
N GLU A 79 5.63 -7.88 4.80
CA GLU A 79 6.15 -7.48 3.50
C GLU A 79 5.00 -6.92 2.67
N LEU A 80 5.22 -5.76 2.07
CA LEU A 80 4.27 -5.11 1.16
C LEU A 80 4.87 -5.16 -0.23
N LYS A 81 4.08 -5.60 -1.21
CA LYS A 81 4.36 -5.40 -2.63
C LYS A 81 3.61 -4.15 -3.07
N VAL A 82 4.35 -3.15 -3.55
CA VAL A 82 3.81 -1.82 -3.86
C VAL A 82 4.22 -1.40 -5.26
N GLN A 83 3.24 -1.16 -6.13
CA GLN A 83 3.47 -0.46 -7.38
C GLN A 83 3.47 1.04 -7.12
N ILE A 84 4.51 1.72 -7.59
CA ILE A 84 4.66 3.16 -7.47
C ILE A 84 4.43 3.77 -8.84
N THR A 85 3.62 4.82 -8.91
CA THR A 85 3.37 5.54 -10.16
C THR A 85 3.47 7.04 -9.91
N PRO A 86 4.47 7.73 -10.46
CA PRO A 86 4.54 9.18 -10.35
C PRO A 86 3.39 9.81 -11.16
N GLN A 87 2.66 10.76 -10.55
CA GLN A 87 1.54 11.48 -11.16
C GLN A 87 2.05 12.72 -11.90
N ILE A 88 2.83 12.47 -12.95
CA ILE A 88 3.51 13.50 -13.74
C ILE A 88 2.50 14.21 -14.64
N LYS A 89 2.49 15.55 -14.60
CA LYS A 89 1.69 16.37 -15.52
C LYS A 89 2.43 16.70 -16.81
N ASP A 90 3.75 16.88 -16.73
CA ASP A 90 4.60 17.24 -17.85
C ASP A 90 5.45 16.06 -18.33
N LYS A 91 5.34 15.71 -19.63
CA LYS A 91 6.07 14.59 -20.26
C LYS A 91 7.60 14.70 -20.21
N LYS A 92 8.17 15.75 -19.61
CA LYS A 92 9.63 15.95 -19.50
C LYS A 92 10.29 15.05 -18.45
N ASP A 93 9.51 14.47 -17.53
CA ASP A 93 10.02 13.62 -16.45
C ASP A 93 9.85 12.10 -16.72
N ILE A 94 9.84 11.67 -17.98
CA ILE A 94 9.68 10.25 -18.36
C ILE A 94 10.69 9.35 -17.65
N GLU A 95 11.93 9.82 -17.45
CA GLU A 95 12.97 9.07 -16.72
C GLU A 95 12.54 8.68 -15.30
N GLU A 96 11.73 9.50 -14.62
CA GLU A 96 11.22 9.14 -13.30
C GLU A 96 10.20 8.01 -13.39
N THR A 97 9.35 7.99 -14.43
CA THR A 97 8.44 6.87 -14.68
C THR A 97 9.22 5.56 -14.87
N LEU A 98 10.37 5.62 -15.57
CA LEU A 98 11.20 4.44 -15.81
C LEU A 98 11.77 3.85 -14.51
N LYS A 99 12.05 4.68 -13.49
CA LYS A 99 12.57 4.21 -12.19
C LYS A 99 11.60 3.33 -11.41
N TYR A 100 10.30 3.45 -11.66
CA TYR A 100 9.26 2.79 -10.88
C TYR A 100 8.39 1.86 -11.74
N GLN A 101 8.92 1.36 -12.86
CA GLN A 101 8.19 0.46 -13.74
C GLN A 101 7.76 -0.83 -13.04
N ASN A 102 8.64 -1.35 -12.20
CA ASN A 102 8.41 -2.61 -11.49
C ASN A 102 7.93 -2.36 -10.05
N PRO A 103 7.06 -3.23 -9.51
CA PRO A 103 6.68 -3.18 -8.10
C PRO A 103 7.90 -3.27 -7.18
N ALA A 104 7.84 -2.55 -6.06
CA ALA A 104 8.85 -2.59 -5.02
C ALA A 104 8.33 -3.31 -3.78
N TYR A 105 9.24 -4.01 -3.10
CA TYR A 105 8.98 -4.71 -1.86
C TYR A 105 9.46 -3.87 -0.68
N TYR A 106 8.57 -3.70 0.29
CA TYR A 106 8.80 -2.96 1.52
C TYR A 106 8.60 -3.86 2.73
N ILE A 107 9.39 -3.65 3.77
CA ILE A 107 9.18 -4.26 5.08
C ILE A 107 8.57 -3.24 6.02
N LEU A 108 7.39 -3.60 6.51
CA LEU A 108 6.70 -2.91 7.59
C LEU A 108 6.97 -3.65 8.89
N ARG A 109 7.66 -2.97 9.80
CA ARG A 109 7.81 -3.43 11.19
C ARG A 109 6.73 -2.80 12.04
N THR A 110 6.07 -3.62 12.85
CA THR A 110 5.10 -3.15 13.83
C THR A 110 5.63 -3.25 15.24
N LYS A 111 5.15 -2.38 16.12
CA LYS A 111 5.32 -2.51 17.56
C LYS A 111 3.95 -2.62 18.22
N LYS A 112 3.88 -3.34 19.33
CA LYS A 112 2.69 -3.37 20.18
C LYS A 112 2.86 -2.32 21.26
N THR A 113 1.97 -1.33 21.29
CA THR A 113 1.85 -0.38 22.39
C THR A 113 0.71 -0.82 23.32
N ASN A 114 0.61 -0.22 24.51
CA ASN A 114 -0.34 -0.63 25.56
C ASN A 114 -1.82 -0.65 25.12
N LYS A 115 -2.17 -0.03 23.98
CA LYS A 115 -3.54 0.00 23.47
C LYS A 115 -3.70 -0.42 22.00
N LYS A 116 -2.64 -0.43 21.19
CA LYS A 116 -2.74 -0.65 19.73
C LYS A 116 -1.47 -1.26 19.12
N VAL A 117 -1.59 -1.80 17.92
CA VAL A 117 -0.44 -2.09 17.06
C VAL A 117 -0.16 -0.82 16.26
N GLU A 118 1.12 -0.48 16.07
CA GLU A 118 1.55 0.70 15.31
C GLU A 118 2.66 0.33 14.32
N ILE A 119 2.78 1.07 13.22
CA ILE A 119 3.92 0.97 12.32
C ILE A 119 5.13 1.67 12.95
N GLU A 120 6.17 0.90 13.23
CA GLU A 120 7.46 1.40 13.69
C GLU A 120 8.27 1.97 12.52
N SER A 121 8.38 1.21 11.43
CA SER A 121 9.11 1.61 10.24
C SER A 121 8.58 0.95 8.98
N VAL A 122 8.78 1.62 7.85
CA VAL A 122 8.60 1.10 6.49
C VAL A 122 9.96 1.22 5.82
N LYS A 123 10.52 0.11 5.33
CA LYS A 123 11.86 0.10 4.72
C LYS A 123 11.82 -0.55 3.35
N TYR A 124 12.42 0.10 2.36
CA TYR A 124 12.66 -0.51 1.06
C TYR A 124 13.55 -1.75 1.20
N VAL A 125 13.27 -2.78 0.40
CA VAL A 125 14.10 -4.00 0.36
C VAL A 125 14.62 -4.28 -1.04
N ARG A 126 13.72 -4.37 -2.02
CA ARG A 126 14.09 -4.74 -3.39
C ARG A 126 13.01 -4.30 -4.37
N MET A 127 13.39 -4.17 -5.64
CA MET A 127 12.45 -4.07 -6.76
C MET A 127 12.21 -5.47 -7.33
N GLU A 128 11.01 -5.70 -7.85
CA GLU A 128 10.75 -6.87 -8.69
C GLU A 128 11.56 -6.74 -9.99
N ILE A 129 12.18 -7.83 -10.42
CA ILE A 129 13.02 -7.90 -11.63
C ILE A 129 12.17 -8.49 -12.75
#